data_AF-A0AAJ1ZBZ9-F1
#
_entry.id   AF-A0AAJ1ZBZ9-F1
#
_cell.length_a   1.000
_cell.length_b   1.000
_cell.length_c   1.000
_cell.angle_alpha   90.00
_cell.angle_beta   90.00
_cell.angle_gamma   90.00
#
_symmetry.space_group_name_H-M   'P 1'
#
loop_
_entity.id
_entity.type
_entity.pdbx_description
1 polymer ?
#
loop_
_entity_poly.entity_id
_entity_poly.type
_entity_poly.pdbx_seq_one_letter_code
_entity_poly.pdbx_strand_id
1 'polypeptide(L)'
;MFQMIDKVLIHNGLVTAFALVGLIMWVSSVISRKLTFGRVHGSAIAIVIGLVLAYFGGVFTSGQKGLADLPLFAGVGLMGGAMLRDFAIVATAFEVQATEARKAGMIGVVSLLLGTVLPFIVGASVAHAFGYTDAVSMTTIGAGAVTYIVGPVTGAAIGASSDVIALSIATGLIKAIIVMIGTPLAAGFMGLRTPRSAMIFGGLAGTVSGVSAGLAATDRRLVPYGALIATFHTGVGCLLGPSLLFFATKALVGA
;
A
#
# COMPACT_ATOMS: atom_id res chain seq x y z
N MET A 1 -14.55 0.64 -37.53
CA MET A 1 -14.19 1.56 -36.42
C MET A 1 -13.82 0.82 -35.15
N PHE A 2 -14.70 0.00 -34.56
CA PHE A 2 -14.40 -0.74 -33.32
C PHE A 2 -13.13 -1.61 -33.38
N GLN A 3 -12.95 -2.40 -34.44
CA GLN A 3 -11.72 -3.20 -34.63
C GLN A 3 -10.43 -2.37 -34.71
N MET A 4 -10.51 -1.13 -35.23
CA MET A 4 -9.37 -0.23 -35.33
C MET A 4 -9.02 0.36 -33.95
N ILE A 5 -10.05 0.66 -33.15
CA ILE A 5 -9.92 1.11 -31.76
C ILE A 5 -9.31 -0.03 -30.93
N ASP A 6 -9.83 -1.24 -30.99
CA ASP A 6 -9.31 -2.40 -30.26
C ASP A 6 -7.83 -2.65 -30.56
N LYS A 7 -7.45 -2.60 -31.84
CA LYS A 7 -6.07 -2.82 -32.27
C LYS A 7 -5.13 -1.74 -31.72
N VAL A 8 -5.57 -0.48 -31.67
CA VAL A 8 -4.79 0.63 -31.10
C VAL A 8 -4.67 0.51 -29.58
N LEU A 9 -5.74 0.14 -28.87
CA LEU A 9 -5.70 -0.04 -27.41
C LEU A 9 -4.81 -1.21 -26.99
N ILE A 10 -4.86 -2.31 -27.72
CA ILE A 10 -4.01 -3.49 -27.47
C ILE A 10 -2.54 -3.15 -27.73
N HIS A 11 -2.25 -2.47 -28.85
CA HIS A 11 -0.88 -2.06 -29.17
C HIS A 11 -0.30 -1.07 -28.14
N ASN A 12 -1.16 -0.24 -27.53
CA ASN A 12 -0.77 0.74 -26.51
C ASN A 12 -1.25 0.33 -25.11
N GLY A 13 -1.04 -0.94 -24.74
CA GLY A 13 -1.59 -1.52 -23.50
C GLY A 13 -1.32 -0.69 -22.23
N LEU A 14 -0.12 -0.13 -22.06
CA LEU A 14 0.20 0.69 -20.89
C LEU A 14 -0.59 2.01 -20.86
N VAL A 15 -0.75 2.67 -22.01
CA VAL A 15 -1.55 3.90 -22.12
C VAL A 15 -3.02 3.61 -21.83
N THR A 16 -3.53 2.49 -22.36
CA THR A 16 -4.88 1.98 -22.05
C THR A 16 -5.05 1.73 -20.56
N ALA A 17 -4.06 1.14 -19.89
CA ALA A 17 -4.08 0.92 -18.45
C ALA A 17 -4.14 2.24 -17.65
N PHE A 18 -3.32 3.23 -18.00
CA PHE A 18 -3.38 4.56 -17.37
C PHE A 18 -4.73 5.25 -17.60
N ALA A 19 -5.29 5.16 -18.81
CA ALA A 19 -6.61 5.71 -19.11
C ALA A 19 -7.71 5.02 -18.29
N LEU A 20 -7.67 3.69 -18.17
CA LEU A 20 -8.61 2.91 -17.36
C LEU A 20 -8.50 3.29 -15.88
N VAL A 21 -7.29 3.31 -15.31
CA VAL A 21 -7.07 3.66 -13.90
C VAL A 21 -7.46 5.12 -13.63
N GLY A 22 -7.15 6.03 -14.56
CA GLY A 22 -7.59 7.43 -14.50
C GLY A 22 -9.11 7.57 -14.49
N LEU A 23 -9.82 6.80 -15.32
CA LEU A 23 -11.28 6.75 -15.34
C LEU A 23 -11.83 6.21 -14.01
N ILE A 24 -11.29 5.11 -13.50
CA ILE A 24 -11.70 4.53 -12.20
C ILE A 24 -11.49 5.55 -11.09
N MET A 25 -10.35 6.25 -11.05
CA MET A 25 -10.07 7.30 -10.07
C MET A 25 -11.04 8.48 -10.17
N TRP A 26 -11.37 8.91 -11.39
CA TRP A 26 -12.34 9.98 -11.63
C TRP A 26 -13.74 9.59 -11.15
N VAL A 27 -14.24 8.42 -11.56
CA VAL A 27 -15.53 7.88 -11.12
C VAL A 27 -15.56 7.74 -9.60
N SER A 28 -14.50 7.18 -9.01
CA SER A 28 -14.39 7.01 -7.55
C SER A 28 -14.41 8.35 -6.82
N SER A 29 -13.78 9.39 -7.37
CA SER A 29 -13.81 10.74 -6.82
C SER A 29 -15.20 11.38 -6.91
N VAL A 30 -15.94 11.12 -7.98
CA VAL A 30 -17.34 11.56 -8.13
C VAL A 30 -18.24 10.86 -7.13
N ILE A 31 -18.10 9.54 -6.96
CA ILE A 31 -18.86 8.74 -5.98
C ILE A 31 -18.54 9.21 -4.56
N SER A 32 -17.26 9.39 -4.22
CA SER A 32 -16.83 9.92 -2.93
C SER A 32 -17.54 11.24 -2.60
N ARG A 33 -17.56 12.20 -3.53
CA ARG A 33 -18.18 13.51 -3.32
C ARG A 33 -19.71 13.44 -3.23
N LYS A 34 -20.36 12.70 -4.12
CA LYS A 34 -21.84 12.68 -4.21
C LYS A 34 -22.51 11.76 -3.19
N LEU A 35 -21.92 10.60 -2.91
CA LEU A 35 -22.55 9.56 -2.08
C LEU A 35 -22.05 9.60 -0.64
N THR A 36 -20.74 9.83 -0.43
CA THR A 36 -20.15 9.80 0.93
C THR A 36 -19.95 11.19 1.52
N PHE A 37 -20.38 12.25 0.82
CA PHE A 37 -20.11 13.65 1.17
C PHE A 37 -18.63 13.94 1.44
N GLY A 38 -17.73 13.22 0.76
CA GLY A 38 -16.28 13.32 0.94
C GLY A 38 -15.71 12.62 2.18
N ARG A 39 -16.52 11.87 2.96
CA ARG A 39 -16.04 11.14 4.14
C ARG A 39 -15.13 9.95 3.80
N VAL A 40 -15.40 9.27 2.68
CA VAL A 40 -14.54 8.20 2.18
C VAL A 40 -13.69 8.76 1.05
N HIS A 41 -12.35 8.65 1.18
CA HIS A 41 -11.46 9.15 0.15
C HIS A 41 -11.61 8.34 -1.15
N GLY A 42 -11.52 9.02 -2.30
CA GLY A 42 -11.77 8.39 -3.62
C GLY A 42 -10.86 7.18 -3.91
N SER A 43 -9.64 7.15 -3.39
CA SER A 43 -8.71 6.02 -3.57
C SER A 43 -9.19 4.73 -2.90
N ALA A 44 -9.86 4.80 -1.74
CA ALA A 44 -10.45 3.60 -1.11
C ALA A 44 -11.53 2.98 -2.00
N ILE A 45 -12.38 3.81 -2.63
CA ILE A 45 -13.42 3.36 -3.57
C ILE A 45 -12.77 2.78 -4.82
N ALA A 46 -11.71 3.41 -5.34
CA ALA A 46 -10.99 2.92 -6.51
C ALA A 46 -10.36 1.54 -6.27
N ILE A 47 -9.80 1.30 -5.07
CA ILE A 47 -9.29 -0.02 -4.67
C ILE A 47 -10.40 -1.07 -4.74
N VAL A 48 -11.57 -0.78 -4.16
CA VAL A 48 -12.70 -1.72 -4.16
C VAL A 48 -13.18 -2.01 -5.58
N ILE A 49 -13.31 -0.98 -6.43
CA ILE A 49 -13.66 -1.16 -7.85
C ILE A 49 -12.61 -2.02 -8.55
N GLY A 50 -11.32 -1.76 -8.34
CA GLY A 50 -10.23 -2.54 -8.91
C GLY A 50 -10.29 -4.01 -8.51
N LEU A 51 -10.55 -4.32 -7.23
CA LEU A 51 -10.71 -5.68 -6.73
C LEU A 51 -11.93 -6.39 -7.36
N VAL A 52 -13.06 -5.70 -7.46
CA VAL A 52 -14.28 -6.22 -8.11
C VAL A 52 -14.00 -6.53 -9.58
N LEU A 53 -13.35 -5.62 -10.30
CA LEU A 53 -12.99 -5.84 -11.71
C LEU A 53 -11.99 -6.99 -11.86
N ALA A 54 -11.01 -7.11 -10.96
CA ALA A 54 -10.05 -8.22 -10.98
C ALA A 54 -10.76 -9.57 -10.76
N TYR A 55 -11.71 -9.64 -9.81
CA TYR A 55 -12.52 -10.83 -9.58
C TYR A 55 -13.32 -11.22 -10.82
N PHE A 56 -14.07 -10.29 -11.40
CA PHE A 56 -14.83 -10.56 -12.62
C PHE A 56 -13.91 -10.94 -13.79
N GLY A 57 -12.78 -10.24 -13.97
CA GLY A 57 -11.80 -10.57 -14.99
C GLY A 57 -11.28 -12.01 -14.88
N GLY A 58 -10.99 -12.47 -13.66
CA GLY A 58 -10.59 -13.86 -13.41
C GLY A 58 -11.69 -14.86 -13.69
N VAL A 59 -12.93 -14.59 -13.25
CA VAL A 59 -14.09 -15.47 -13.51
C VAL A 59 -14.39 -15.58 -15.01
N PHE A 60 -14.37 -14.46 -15.75
CA PHE A 60 -14.65 -14.45 -17.18
C PHE A 60 -13.58 -15.13 -18.02
N THR A 61 -12.31 -15.04 -17.62
CA THR A 61 -11.18 -15.63 -18.36
C THR A 61 -10.81 -17.03 -17.88
N SER A 62 -11.36 -17.48 -16.74
CA SER A 62 -10.88 -18.65 -15.98
C SER A 62 -9.37 -18.61 -15.70
N GLY A 63 -8.79 -17.40 -15.70
CA GLY A 63 -7.37 -17.15 -15.49
C GLY A 63 -7.05 -16.75 -14.06
N GLN A 64 -5.75 -16.58 -13.78
CA GLN A 64 -5.25 -16.23 -12.44
C GLN A 64 -4.70 -14.80 -12.32
N LYS A 65 -4.69 -14.01 -13.40
CA LYS A 65 -4.17 -12.63 -13.42
C LYS A 65 -5.28 -11.58 -13.47
N GLY A 66 -6.53 -11.99 -13.30
CA GLY A 66 -7.69 -11.10 -13.20
C GLY A 66 -7.93 -10.34 -14.49
N LEU A 67 -8.03 -9.00 -14.41
CA LEU A 67 -8.19 -8.16 -15.61
C LEU A 67 -7.06 -8.32 -16.63
N ALA A 68 -5.85 -8.63 -16.18
CA ALA A 68 -4.69 -8.72 -17.06
C ALA A 68 -4.73 -9.95 -17.99
N ASP A 69 -5.61 -10.92 -17.74
CA ASP A 69 -5.85 -12.05 -18.64
C ASP A 69 -6.63 -11.64 -19.90
N LEU A 70 -7.30 -10.48 -19.89
CA LEU A 70 -7.97 -9.93 -21.07
C LEU A 70 -6.96 -9.17 -21.94
N PRO A 71 -6.87 -9.46 -23.26
CA PRO A 71 -5.89 -8.81 -24.14
C PRO A 71 -5.96 -7.28 -24.15
N LEU A 72 -7.17 -6.72 -24.03
CA LEU A 72 -7.41 -5.27 -23.98
C LEU A 72 -6.84 -4.62 -22.72
N PHE A 73 -6.76 -5.36 -21.62
CA PHE A 73 -6.35 -4.86 -20.30
C PHE A 73 -5.03 -5.47 -19.83
N ALA A 74 -4.30 -6.18 -20.69
CA ALA A 74 -3.01 -6.78 -20.36
C ALA A 74 -2.00 -5.76 -19.80
N GLY A 75 -2.07 -4.52 -20.26
CA GLY A 75 -1.25 -3.42 -19.75
C GLY A 75 -1.49 -3.08 -18.27
N VAL A 76 -2.64 -3.45 -17.68
CA VAL A 76 -2.90 -3.31 -16.24
C VAL A 76 -1.95 -4.20 -15.44
N GLY A 77 -1.62 -5.38 -15.95
CA GLY A 77 -0.62 -6.26 -15.34
C GLY A 77 0.79 -5.66 -15.35
N LEU A 78 1.16 -4.97 -16.44
CA LEU A 78 2.42 -4.23 -16.51
C LEU A 78 2.42 -3.04 -15.55
N MET A 79 1.31 -2.31 -15.48
CA MET A 79 1.16 -1.14 -14.60
C MET A 79 1.20 -1.52 -13.12
N GLY A 80 0.60 -2.65 -12.74
CA GLY A 80 0.64 -3.19 -11.37
C GLY A 80 1.86 -4.05 -11.05
N GLY A 81 2.75 -4.26 -12.03
CA GLY A 81 3.92 -5.13 -11.90
C GLY A 81 5.06 -4.51 -11.08
N ALA A 82 6.12 -5.30 -10.89
CA ALA A 82 7.29 -4.89 -10.10
C ALA A 82 7.93 -3.59 -10.63
N MET A 83 8.03 -3.42 -11.95
CA MET A 83 8.69 -2.25 -12.55
C MET A 83 8.06 -0.91 -12.14
N LEU A 84 6.74 -0.74 -12.30
CA LEU A 84 6.08 0.51 -11.92
C LEU A 84 5.97 0.68 -10.41
N ARG A 85 5.82 -0.41 -9.66
CA ARG A 85 5.91 -0.37 -8.20
C ARG A 85 7.25 0.20 -7.76
N ASP A 86 8.35 -0.33 -8.29
CA ASP A 86 9.70 0.08 -7.90
C ASP A 86 9.99 1.52 -8.36
N PHE A 87 9.53 1.90 -9.56
CA PHE A 87 9.54 3.30 -10.01
C PHE A 87 8.80 4.23 -9.03
N ALA A 88 7.60 3.85 -8.57
CA ALA A 88 6.83 4.65 -7.63
C ALA A 88 7.53 4.78 -6.26
N ILE A 89 8.20 3.71 -5.78
CA ILE A 89 9.01 3.76 -4.55
C ILE A 89 10.13 4.80 -4.71
N VAL A 90 10.89 4.71 -5.80
CA VAL A 90 12.01 5.62 -6.07
C VAL A 90 11.52 7.06 -6.24
N ALA A 91 10.43 7.27 -6.99
CA ALA A 91 9.82 8.58 -7.17
C ALA A 91 9.40 9.20 -5.82
N THR A 92 8.77 8.41 -4.94
CA THR A 92 8.37 8.87 -3.60
C THR A 92 9.59 9.22 -2.74
N ALA A 93 10.69 8.49 -2.88
CA ALA A 93 11.94 8.79 -2.18
C ALA A 93 12.55 10.14 -2.64
N PHE A 94 12.45 10.48 -3.92
CA PHE A 94 12.90 11.77 -4.45
C PHE A 94 12.08 12.97 -3.96
N GLU A 95 10.83 12.78 -3.52
CA GLU A 95 10.00 13.84 -2.92
C GLU A 95 10.44 14.21 -1.49
N VAL A 96 11.26 13.38 -0.84
CA VAL A 96 11.68 13.59 0.55
C VAL A 96 12.67 14.75 0.65
N GLN A 97 12.23 15.83 1.28
CA GLN A 97 13.08 16.97 1.60
C GLN A 97 13.91 16.68 2.85
N ALA A 98 15.22 16.51 2.69
CA ALA A 98 16.14 16.18 3.80
C ALA A 98 16.08 17.19 4.96
N THR A 99 15.83 18.46 4.66
CA THR A 99 15.65 19.53 5.65
C THR A 99 14.42 19.31 6.53
N GLU A 100 13.29 18.93 5.95
CA GLU A 100 12.07 18.61 6.69
C GLU A 100 12.20 17.28 7.43
N ALA A 101 12.87 16.28 6.84
CA ALA A 101 13.11 14.99 7.49
C ALA A 101 13.96 15.17 8.75
N ARG A 102 14.92 16.09 8.74
CA ARG A 102 15.74 16.43 9.91
C ARG A 102 14.91 17.03 11.06
N LYS A 103 13.83 17.76 10.76
CA LYS A 103 12.94 18.34 11.78
C LYS A 103 12.13 17.29 12.53
N ALA A 104 11.90 16.12 11.93
CA ALA A 104 11.30 14.99 12.62
C ALA A 104 12.17 14.51 13.80
N GLY A 105 13.49 14.62 13.65
CA GLY A 105 14.48 14.28 14.66
C GLY A 105 14.33 12.85 15.20
N MET A 106 14.68 12.66 16.46
CA MET A 106 14.59 11.35 17.13
C MET A 106 13.16 10.81 17.22
N ILE A 107 12.16 11.68 17.28
CA ILE A 107 10.76 11.27 17.39
C ILE A 107 10.31 10.62 16.09
N GLY A 108 10.71 11.15 14.95
CA GLY A 108 10.48 10.52 13.66
C GLY A 108 11.10 9.14 13.56
N VAL A 109 12.35 9.00 13.97
CA VAL A 109 13.07 7.71 13.95
C VAL A 109 12.39 6.67 14.86
N VAL A 110 12.08 7.04 16.11
CA VAL A 110 11.44 6.14 17.06
C VAL A 110 10.04 5.75 16.59
N SER A 111 9.23 6.71 16.13
CA SER A 111 7.89 6.41 15.62
C SER A 111 7.94 5.51 14.39
N LEU A 112 8.84 5.76 13.44
CA LEU A 112 9.07 4.93 12.25
C LEU A 112 9.47 3.48 12.60
N LEU A 113 10.39 3.31 13.56
CA LEU A 113 10.80 1.98 14.00
C LEU A 113 9.64 1.25 14.68
N LEU A 114 8.89 1.93 15.57
CA LEU A 114 7.71 1.35 16.20
C LEU A 114 6.62 1.01 15.18
N GLY A 115 6.35 1.90 14.23
CA GLY A 115 5.42 1.71 13.12
C GLY A 115 5.85 0.65 12.10
N THR A 116 7.09 0.19 12.17
CA THR A 116 7.58 -0.96 11.40
C THR A 116 7.52 -2.24 12.21
N VAL A 117 8.10 -2.26 13.41
CA VAL A 117 8.24 -3.47 14.22
C VAL A 117 6.89 -3.93 14.80
N LEU A 118 6.05 -3.03 15.30
CA LEU A 118 4.78 -3.43 15.92
C LEU A 118 3.81 -4.04 14.90
N PRO A 119 3.55 -3.43 13.72
CA PRO A 119 2.70 -4.06 12.73
C PRO A 119 3.27 -5.36 12.19
N PHE A 120 4.60 -5.47 12.06
CA PHE A 120 5.24 -6.73 11.68
C PHE A 120 4.93 -7.85 12.68
N ILE A 121 5.14 -7.60 13.98
CA ILE A 121 4.86 -8.58 15.03
C ILE A 121 3.39 -8.98 15.01
N VAL A 122 2.47 -8.01 14.91
CA VAL A 122 1.03 -8.29 14.83
C VAL A 122 0.71 -9.14 13.59
N GLY A 123 1.21 -8.76 12.42
CA GLY A 123 0.97 -9.48 11.17
C GLY A 123 1.54 -10.90 11.18
N ALA A 124 2.76 -11.09 11.66
CA ALA A 124 3.37 -12.41 11.81
C ALA A 124 2.64 -13.27 12.85
N SER A 125 2.20 -12.68 13.97
CA SER A 125 1.42 -13.39 15.00
C SER A 125 0.04 -13.83 14.47
N VAL A 126 -0.62 -12.97 13.69
CA VAL A 126 -1.87 -13.32 13.02
C VAL A 126 -1.63 -14.42 11.98
N ALA A 127 -0.58 -14.33 11.17
CA ALA A 127 -0.23 -15.41 10.24
C ALA A 127 -0.06 -16.75 10.97
N HIS A 128 0.64 -16.74 12.12
CA HIS A 128 0.78 -17.94 12.95
C HIS A 128 -0.55 -18.47 13.47
N ALA A 129 -1.42 -17.60 13.98
CA ALA A 129 -2.75 -17.98 14.45
C ALA A 129 -3.63 -18.59 13.35
N PHE A 130 -3.40 -18.21 12.09
CA PHE A 130 -4.08 -18.77 10.91
C PHE A 130 -3.37 -20.00 10.33
N GLY A 131 -2.35 -20.54 11.00
CA GLY A 131 -1.70 -21.81 10.66
C GLY A 131 -0.43 -21.70 9.82
N TYR A 132 0.06 -20.50 9.51
CA TYR A 132 1.38 -20.34 8.88
C TYR A 132 2.48 -20.55 9.92
N THR A 133 3.23 -21.63 9.79
CA THR A 133 4.32 -21.98 10.71
C THR A 133 5.70 -21.86 10.10
N ASP A 134 5.82 -21.51 8.81
CA ASP A 134 7.12 -21.30 8.19
C ASP A 134 7.55 -19.83 8.25
N ALA A 135 8.85 -19.62 8.46
CA ALA A 135 9.41 -18.27 8.61
C ALA A 135 9.22 -17.41 7.35
N VAL A 136 9.21 -18.03 6.16
CA VAL A 136 9.02 -17.33 4.87
C VAL A 136 7.64 -16.71 4.80
N SER A 137 6.59 -17.48 5.09
CA SER A 137 5.20 -17.02 5.03
C SER A 137 4.90 -16.02 6.13
N MET A 138 5.30 -16.32 7.38
CA MET A 138 5.08 -15.42 8.51
C MET A 138 5.77 -14.06 8.31
N THR A 139 7.02 -14.06 7.85
CA THR A 139 7.77 -12.83 7.58
C THR A 139 7.14 -12.06 6.43
N THR A 140 6.69 -12.73 5.36
CA THR A 140 6.09 -12.07 4.20
C THR A 140 4.76 -11.40 4.57
N ILE A 141 3.89 -12.08 5.32
CA ILE A 141 2.61 -11.50 5.78
C ILE A 141 2.85 -10.39 6.80
N GLY A 142 3.77 -10.58 7.76
CA GLY A 142 4.19 -9.55 8.70
C GLY A 142 4.75 -8.30 8.01
N ALA A 143 5.59 -8.49 6.99
CA ALA A 143 6.10 -7.43 6.13
C ALA A 143 4.97 -6.70 5.38
N GLY A 144 3.94 -7.42 4.96
CA GLY A 144 2.71 -6.85 4.39
C GLY A 144 1.96 -5.94 5.36
N ALA A 145 1.92 -6.30 6.65
CA ALA A 145 1.34 -5.45 7.70
C ALA A 145 2.14 -4.16 7.94
N VAL A 146 3.45 -4.14 7.61
CA VAL A 146 4.25 -2.90 7.59
C VAL A 146 3.77 -2.01 6.44
N THR A 147 3.83 -2.46 5.20
CA THR A 147 3.17 -1.79 4.06
C THR A 147 2.81 -2.80 2.98
N TYR A 148 1.85 -2.47 2.13
CA TYR A 148 1.50 -3.28 0.95
C TYR A 148 2.63 -3.37 -0.10
N ILE A 149 3.74 -2.65 0.09
CA ILE A 149 4.94 -2.72 -0.76
C ILE A 149 6.01 -3.59 -0.09
N VAL A 150 6.19 -3.46 1.22
CA VAL A 150 7.22 -4.17 1.98
C VAL A 150 6.96 -5.68 1.96
N GLY A 151 5.69 -6.09 2.04
CA GLY A 151 5.27 -7.49 1.89
C GLY A 151 5.79 -8.15 0.60
N PRO A 152 5.39 -7.70 -0.61
CA PRO A 152 5.81 -8.34 -1.85
C PRO A 152 7.30 -8.18 -2.15
N VAL A 153 7.97 -7.11 -1.69
CA VAL A 153 9.44 -7.00 -1.82
C VAL A 153 10.13 -8.03 -0.92
N THR A 154 9.70 -8.17 0.33
CA THR A 154 10.25 -9.15 1.28
C THR A 154 10.00 -10.57 0.77
N GLY A 155 8.76 -10.90 0.42
CA GLY A 155 8.39 -12.22 -0.06
C GLY A 155 9.14 -12.62 -1.33
N ALA A 156 9.29 -11.71 -2.29
CA ALA A 156 10.10 -11.98 -3.48
C ALA A 156 11.58 -12.23 -3.15
N ALA A 157 12.14 -11.48 -2.19
CA ALA A 157 13.53 -11.62 -1.79
C ALA A 157 13.83 -12.92 -1.04
N ILE A 158 12.89 -13.43 -0.23
CA ILE A 158 13.06 -14.65 0.58
C ILE A 158 12.42 -15.90 -0.03
N GLY A 159 11.83 -15.80 -1.24
CA GLY A 159 11.29 -16.93 -1.98
C GLY A 159 9.89 -17.41 -1.56
N ALA A 160 9.03 -16.49 -1.11
CA ALA A 160 7.64 -16.80 -0.78
C ALA A 160 6.79 -17.13 -2.02
N SER A 161 5.75 -17.94 -1.83
CA SER A 161 4.80 -18.26 -2.90
C SER A 161 3.97 -17.05 -3.32
N SER A 162 3.45 -17.08 -4.55
CA SER A 162 2.60 -16.02 -5.10
C SER A 162 1.38 -15.71 -4.23
N ASP A 163 0.80 -16.74 -3.62
CA ASP A 163 -0.42 -16.61 -2.82
C ASP A 163 -0.13 -15.89 -1.51
N VAL A 164 1.00 -16.20 -0.87
CA VAL A 164 1.48 -15.52 0.33
C VAL A 164 1.84 -14.06 0.02
N ILE A 165 2.47 -13.81 -1.14
CA ILE A 165 2.75 -12.46 -1.61
C ILE A 165 1.45 -11.67 -1.81
N ALA A 166 0.43 -12.27 -2.44
CA ALA A 166 -0.89 -11.64 -2.60
C ALA A 166 -1.56 -11.33 -1.25
N LEU A 167 -1.50 -12.26 -0.28
CA LEU A 167 -2.01 -12.04 1.07
C LEU A 167 -1.28 -10.89 1.79
N SER A 168 0.04 -10.76 1.62
CA SER A 168 0.80 -9.67 2.20
C SER A 168 0.39 -8.30 1.64
N ILE A 169 0.13 -8.22 0.34
CA ILE A 169 -0.39 -7.02 -0.32
C ILE A 169 -1.75 -6.67 0.27
N ALA A 170 -2.68 -7.64 0.34
CA ALA A 170 -4.00 -7.44 0.91
C ALA A 170 -3.95 -6.93 2.37
N THR A 171 -3.05 -7.50 3.18
CA THR A 171 -2.84 -7.10 4.58
C THR A 171 -2.48 -5.61 4.69
N GLY A 172 -1.51 -5.15 3.89
CA GLY A 172 -1.11 -3.75 3.87
C GLY A 172 -2.16 -2.80 3.29
N LEU A 173 -2.93 -3.23 2.29
CA LEU A 173 -4.03 -2.44 1.74
C LEU A 173 -5.14 -2.23 2.76
N ILE A 174 -5.54 -3.29 3.48
CA ILE A 174 -6.55 -3.19 4.54
C ILE A 174 -6.10 -2.17 5.60
N LYS A 175 -4.84 -2.25 6.05
CA LYS A 175 -4.29 -1.26 6.99
C LYS A 175 -4.40 0.17 6.44
N ALA A 176 -4.02 0.39 5.18
CA ALA A 176 -4.08 1.72 4.56
C ALA A 176 -5.52 2.27 4.49
N ILE A 177 -6.50 1.42 4.18
CA ILE A 177 -7.93 1.80 4.15
C ILE A 177 -8.42 2.14 5.56
N ILE A 178 -8.07 1.34 6.58
CA ILE A 178 -8.41 1.61 7.97
C ILE A 178 -7.85 2.96 8.40
N VAL A 179 -6.58 3.25 8.10
CA VAL A 179 -5.96 4.54 8.41
C VAL A 179 -6.69 5.67 7.67
N MET A 180 -6.96 5.50 6.37
CA MET A 180 -7.61 6.50 5.53
C MET A 180 -9.00 6.92 6.04
N ILE A 181 -9.83 5.95 6.45
CA ILE A 181 -11.19 6.18 6.93
C ILE A 181 -11.20 6.55 8.43
N GLY A 182 -10.36 5.90 9.23
CA GLY A 182 -10.31 6.07 10.68
C GLY A 182 -9.69 7.39 11.12
N THR A 183 -8.70 7.91 10.39
CA THR A 183 -8.00 9.16 10.76
C THR A 183 -8.94 10.35 10.95
N PRO A 184 -9.82 10.73 10.00
CA PRO A 184 -10.70 11.88 10.21
C PRO A 184 -11.69 11.67 11.37
N LEU A 185 -12.07 10.42 11.67
CA LEU A 185 -12.95 10.08 12.79
C LEU A 185 -12.23 10.19 14.14
N ALA A 186 -10.96 9.79 14.19
CA ALA A 186 -10.14 9.78 15.40
C ALA A 186 -9.28 11.04 15.59
N ALA A 187 -9.26 11.96 14.62
CA ALA A 187 -8.32 13.10 14.59
C ALA A 187 -8.36 13.98 15.83
N GLY A 188 -9.54 14.22 16.39
CA GLY A 188 -9.70 14.98 17.63
C GLY A 188 -9.07 14.28 18.83
N PHE A 189 -9.28 12.97 18.95
CA PHE A 189 -8.70 12.13 20.00
C PHE A 189 -7.17 12.00 19.87
N MET A 190 -6.68 11.89 18.64
CA MET A 190 -5.24 11.76 18.33
C MET A 190 -4.47 13.09 18.41
N GLY A 191 -5.17 14.22 18.61
CA GLY A 191 -4.54 15.53 18.71
C GLY A 191 -3.84 16.00 17.42
N LEU A 192 -4.34 15.59 16.25
CA LEU A 192 -3.79 15.92 14.93
C LEU A 192 -4.00 17.39 14.58
N ARG A 193 -3.27 18.28 15.26
CA ARG A 193 -3.38 19.74 15.13
C ARG A 193 -2.06 20.42 14.84
N THR A 194 -0.94 19.71 14.97
CA THR A 194 0.40 20.26 14.82
C THR A 194 1.24 19.44 13.83
N PRO A 195 2.24 20.06 13.17
CA PRO A 195 3.20 19.33 12.33
C PRO A 195 3.87 18.17 13.07
N ARG A 196 4.19 18.35 14.36
CA ARG A 196 4.82 17.31 15.20
C ARG A 196 3.89 16.12 15.46
N SER A 197 2.62 16.37 15.78
CA SER A 197 1.63 15.29 15.92
C SER A 197 1.40 14.54 14.60
N ALA A 198 1.39 15.25 13.47
CA ALA A 198 1.22 14.65 12.15
C ALA A 198 2.42 13.77 11.77
N MET A 199 3.64 14.21 12.10
CA MET A 199 4.87 13.44 11.94
C MET A 199 4.84 12.13 12.74
N ILE A 200 4.50 12.19 14.04
CA ILE A 200 4.37 11.00 14.89
C ILE A 200 3.33 10.05 14.33
N PHE A 201 2.17 10.58 13.93
CA PHE A 201 1.10 9.80 13.34
C PHE A 201 1.54 9.11 12.04
N GLY A 202 2.19 9.83 11.13
CA GLY A 202 2.76 9.26 9.92
C GLY A 202 3.79 8.16 10.21
N GLY A 203 4.61 8.40 11.24
CA GLY A 203 5.56 7.45 11.81
C GLY A 203 4.93 6.19 12.37
N LEU A 204 3.78 6.27 13.02
CA LEU A 204 3.14 5.11 13.65
C LEU A 204 2.19 4.35 12.71
N ALA A 205 1.47 5.07 11.85
CA ALA A 205 0.52 4.46 10.93
C ALA A 205 1.22 3.64 9.84
N GLY A 206 2.37 4.13 9.35
CA GLY A 206 3.20 3.42 8.39
C GLY A 206 2.51 3.17 7.04
N THR A 207 1.68 4.11 6.57
CA THR A 207 1.07 4.04 5.23
C THR A 207 1.07 5.43 4.58
N VAL A 208 1.82 5.65 3.50
CA VAL A 208 1.85 6.96 2.82
C VAL A 208 0.46 7.34 2.32
N SER A 209 -0.19 6.45 1.56
CA SER A 209 -1.51 6.72 0.98
C SER A 209 -2.59 6.92 2.05
N GLY A 210 -2.61 6.09 3.10
CA GLY A 210 -3.57 6.21 4.19
C GLY A 210 -3.37 7.48 5.03
N VAL A 211 -2.12 7.82 5.36
CA VAL A 211 -1.78 9.03 6.14
C VAL A 211 -2.10 10.28 5.34
N SER A 212 -1.68 10.35 4.08
CA SER A 212 -1.95 11.50 3.22
C SER A 212 -3.45 11.72 3.02
N ALA A 213 -4.20 10.67 2.75
CA ALA A 213 -5.64 10.76 2.55
C ALA A 213 -6.39 11.11 3.85
N GLY A 214 -6.02 10.49 4.97
CA GLY A 214 -6.62 10.75 6.28
C GLY A 214 -6.33 12.15 6.80
N LEU A 215 -5.09 12.64 6.66
CA LEU A 215 -4.74 14.01 7.00
C LEU A 215 -5.38 15.01 6.04
N ALA A 216 -5.49 14.71 4.75
CA ALA A 216 -6.16 15.59 3.80
C ALA A 216 -7.66 15.79 4.11
N ALA A 217 -8.30 14.79 4.72
CA ALA A 217 -9.66 14.86 5.22
C ALA A 217 -9.78 15.55 6.60
N THR A 218 -8.67 15.67 7.34
CA THR A 218 -8.61 16.30 8.67
C THR A 218 -8.14 17.77 8.58
N ASP A 219 -6.89 17.97 8.17
CA ASP A 219 -6.27 19.26 7.89
C ASP A 219 -5.19 19.08 6.80
N ARG A 220 -5.44 19.66 5.63
CA ARG A 220 -4.53 19.58 4.46
C ARG A 220 -3.13 20.11 4.74
N ARG A 221 -2.98 21.05 5.68
CA ARG A 221 -1.67 21.63 6.04
C ARG A 221 -0.76 20.61 6.72
N LEU A 222 -1.34 19.56 7.33
CA LEU A 222 -0.60 18.53 8.05
C LEU A 222 -0.08 17.42 7.11
N VAL A 223 -0.64 17.30 5.91
CA VAL A 223 -0.33 16.22 4.96
C VAL A 223 1.17 16.08 4.69
N PRO A 224 1.93 17.15 4.35
CA PRO A 224 3.35 17.00 4.03
C PRO A 224 4.15 16.43 5.21
N TYR A 225 3.81 16.82 6.43
CA TYR A 225 4.53 16.41 7.65
C TYR A 225 4.31 14.93 7.98
N GLY A 226 3.07 14.45 7.89
CA GLY A 226 2.78 13.03 8.12
C GLY A 226 3.27 12.14 6.98
N ALA A 227 3.05 12.56 5.73
CA ALA A 227 3.45 11.80 4.55
C ALA A 227 4.96 11.57 4.50
N LEU A 228 5.75 12.60 4.86
CA LEU A 228 7.21 12.53 4.84
C LEU A 228 7.76 11.37 5.67
N ILE A 229 7.30 11.20 6.92
CA ILE A 229 7.77 10.09 7.78
C ILE A 229 7.21 8.75 7.31
N ALA A 230 5.95 8.75 6.87
CA ALA A 230 5.33 7.54 6.33
C ALA A 230 6.12 6.98 5.12
N THR A 231 6.72 7.85 4.29
CA THR A 231 7.52 7.45 3.13
C THR A 231 8.71 6.57 3.49
N PHE A 232 9.36 6.84 4.63
CA PHE A 232 10.51 6.05 5.06
C PHE A 232 10.15 4.61 5.49
N HIS A 233 8.88 4.29 5.75
CA HIS A 233 8.48 2.92 6.11
C HIS A 233 8.78 1.92 5.03
N THR A 234 8.59 2.31 3.76
CA THR A 234 8.88 1.39 2.65
C THR A 234 10.37 1.10 2.60
N GLY A 235 11.23 2.11 2.74
CA GLY A 235 12.69 1.91 2.76
C GLY A 235 13.15 1.07 3.94
N VAL A 236 12.75 1.44 5.17
CA VAL A 236 13.13 0.72 6.40
C VAL A 236 12.55 -0.69 6.41
N GLY A 237 11.29 -0.86 6.01
CA GLY A 237 10.64 -2.16 5.94
C GLY A 237 11.27 -3.07 4.88
N CYS A 238 11.58 -2.55 3.68
CA CYS A 238 12.25 -3.34 2.64
C CYS A 238 13.69 -3.70 3.02
N LEU A 239 14.36 -2.89 3.86
CA LEU A 239 15.66 -3.24 4.42
C LEU A 239 15.53 -4.33 5.49
N LEU A 240 14.68 -4.10 6.50
CA LEU A 240 14.58 -4.95 7.69
C LEU A 240 13.81 -6.25 7.45
N GLY A 241 12.79 -6.24 6.59
CA GLY A 241 11.92 -7.36 6.26
C GLY A 241 12.68 -8.62 5.85
N PRO A 242 13.42 -8.60 4.72
CA PRO A 242 14.16 -9.78 4.24
C PRO A 242 15.45 -10.05 5.03
N SER A 243 15.86 -9.14 5.92
CA SER A 243 17.10 -9.27 6.70
C SER A 243 16.78 -9.56 8.18
N LEU A 244 16.84 -8.54 9.04
CA LEU A 244 16.77 -8.66 10.49
C LEU A 244 15.46 -9.33 10.94
N LEU A 245 14.32 -8.93 10.37
CA LEU A 245 13.01 -9.46 10.74
C LEU A 245 12.83 -10.91 10.28
N PHE A 246 13.31 -11.25 9.08
CA PHE A 246 13.33 -12.63 8.59
C PHE A 246 14.18 -13.54 9.48
N PHE A 247 15.43 -13.16 9.76
CA PHE A 247 16.32 -13.97 10.59
C PHE A 247 15.82 -14.09 12.03
N ALA A 248 15.24 -13.02 12.59
CA ALA A 248 14.61 -13.07 13.91
C ALA A 248 13.40 -14.04 13.92
N THR A 249 12.54 -13.98 12.91
CA THR A 249 11.39 -14.89 12.78
C THR A 249 11.86 -16.34 12.60
N LYS A 250 12.88 -16.56 11.78
CA LYS A 250 13.48 -17.88 11.59
C LYS A 250 14.07 -18.45 12.88
N ALA A 251 14.71 -17.62 13.69
CA ALA A 251 15.23 -18.04 15.00
C ALA A 251 14.11 -18.38 16.00
N LEU A 252 12.97 -17.68 15.94
CA LEU A 252 11.84 -17.90 16.85
C LEU A 252 11.02 -19.15 16.50
N VAL A 253 10.82 -19.41 15.20
CA VAL A 253 9.87 -20.43 14.74
C VAL A 253 10.55 -21.81 14.56
N GLY A 254 11.88 -21.85 14.58
CA GLY A 254 12.65 -23.08 14.35
C GLY A 254 12.77 -23.37 12.85
N ALA A 255 13.98 -23.80 12.45
CA ALA A 255 14.43 -23.90 11.06
C ALA A 255 13.53 -24.76 10.15
#